data_AF-A0A2T4KJH9-F1
#
_entry.id   AF-A0A2T4KJH9-F1
#
_cell.length_a   1.000
_cell.length_b   1.000
_cell.length_c   1.000
_cell.angle_alpha   90.00
_cell.angle_beta   90.00
_cell.angle_gamma   90.00
#
_symmetry.space_group_name_H-M   'P 1'
#
loop_
_entity.id
_entity.type
_entity.pdbx_description
1 polymer ?
#
loop_
_entity_poly.entity_id
_entity_poly.type
_entity_poly.pdbx_seq_one_letter_code
_entity_poly.pdbx_strand_id
1 'polypeptide(L)'
;MKPYLVKLLIAIALISTVMRITPSLTQVHAAEDSNISDVYVAITDAKSTIEDKDKSDKEKKKAVEDIKAKVNALDIKNNKEGKDVKSKLKDLDHTSSLNKQNNNLSELTKSLIAYENAVSTKDVSGEIKTLKQQVDSKDNKVKDAIKSKNTSELQSINNSLNQIWTSHETSIRNYDEGKYGQIEVNLMQFRVAVQKEPFNAKKADNAWTTFKSSIDTVDQKQSNEESGKYKVTQLNDELDKAIKGIEDNNLTQTDDALSKFVQVWPYVEGKIQTKNGSLYTT
;
A
#
# COMPACT_ATOMS: atom_id res chain seq x y z
N MET A 1 8.61 31.60 9.02
CA MET A 1 8.74 30.13 8.77
C MET A 1 10.18 29.83 8.40
N LYS A 2 10.77 28.74 8.91
CA LYS A 2 12.14 28.35 8.57
C LYS A 2 12.24 28.07 7.06
N PRO A 3 13.32 28.48 6.36
CA PRO A 3 13.44 28.35 4.90
C PRO A 3 13.32 26.89 4.41
N TYR A 4 13.68 25.92 5.25
CA TYR A 4 13.53 24.48 4.99
C TYR A 4 12.06 24.02 4.91
N LEU A 5 11.16 24.63 5.67
CA LEU A 5 9.73 24.30 5.65
C LEU A 5 9.05 24.82 4.37
N VAL A 6 9.52 25.95 3.85
CA VAL A 6 9.02 26.53 2.59
C VAL A 6 9.48 25.67 1.40
N LYS A 7 10.71 25.15 1.42
CA LYS A 7 11.24 24.24 0.39
C LYS A 7 10.53 22.88 0.37
N LEU A 8 10.17 22.34 1.54
CA LEU A 8 9.39 21.09 1.66
C LEU A 8 7.97 21.26 1.11
N LEU A 9 7.32 22.39 1.38
CA LEU A 9 5.96 22.70 0.88
C LEU A 9 5.92 22.89 -0.64
N ILE A 10 6.97 23.47 -1.24
CA ILE A 10 7.06 23.65 -2.71
C ILE A 10 7.31 22.31 -3.43
N ALA A 11 8.09 21.40 -2.84
CA ALA A 11 8.30 20.05 -3.39
C ALA A 11 7.02 19.19 -3.36
N ILE A 12 6.24 19.29 -2.28
CA ILE A 12 4.93 18.61 -2.14
C ILE A 12 3.90 19.21 -3.11
N ALA A 13 3.91 20.53 -3.32
CA ALA A 13 3.03 21.21 -4.26
C ALA A 13 3.30 20.82 -5.73
N LEU A 14 4.57 20.58 -6.11
CA LEU A 14 4.93 20.14 -7.47
C LEU A 14 4.49 18.70 -7.77
N ILE A 15 4.58 17.78 -6.79
CA ILE A 15 4.07 16.41 -6.89
C ILE A 15 2.54 16.39 -7.02
N SER A 16 1.85 17.36 -6.42
CA SER A 16 0.39 17.48 -6.47
C SER A 16 -0.16 17.89 -7.84
N THR A 17 0.67 18.45 -8.73
CA THR A 17 0.21 19.00 -10.02
C THR A 17 0.04 17.95 -11.13
N VAL A 18 0.46 16.70 -10.93
CA VAL A 18 0.31 15.62 -11.94
C VAL A 18 -1.03 14.85 -11.77
N MET A 19 -1.81 15.16 -10.73
CA MET A 19 -3.04 14.43 -10.40
C MET A 19 -4.32 15.12 -10.89
N ARG A 20 -4.37 15.52 -12.16
CA ARG A 20 -5.63 15.95 -12.80
C ARG A 20 -5.87 15.20 -14.09
N ILE A 21 -6.44 14.00 -13.97
CA ILE A 21 -7.24 13.40 -15.05
C ILE A 21 -8.51 12.81 -14.41
N THR A 22 -9.63 13.28 -14.94
CA THR A 22 -11.02 12.95 -14.59
C THR A 22 -11.30 11.44 -14.56
N PRO A 23 -12.16 10.96 -13.64
CA PRO A 23 -12.57 9.56 -13.61
C PRO A 23 -13.59 9.31 -14.73
N SER A 24 -13.15 8.70 -15.83
CA SER A 24 -14.06 8.00 -16.74
C SER A 24 -14.45 6.67 -16.10
N LEU A 25 -15.74 6.55 -15.82
CA LEU A 25 -16.45 5.40 -15.27
C LEU A 25 -16.11 4.10 -16.02
N THR A 26 -15.36 3.22 -15.38
CA THR A 26 -15.48 1.77 -15.57
C THR A 26 -15.52 1.13 -14.18
N GLN A 27 -16.70 0.62 -13.82
CA GLN A 27 -16.91 -0.15 -12.60
C GLN A 27 -16.08 -1.44 -12.68
N VAL A 28 -14.87 -1.40 -12.15
CA VAL A 28 -14.17 -2.61 -11.72
C VAL A 28 -14.86 -3.05 -10.44
N HIS A 29 -15.47 -4.23 -10.46
CA HIS A 29 -16.09 -4.85 -9.30
C HIS A 29 -14.99 -5.24 -8.30
N ALA A 30 -14.60 -4.30 -7.45
CA ALA A 30 -13.91 -4.57 -6.19
C ALA A 30 -14.99 -5.03 -5.19
N ALA A 31 -15.48 -6.27 -5.35
CA ALA A 31 -16.70 -6.72 -4.68
C ALA A 31 -16.48 -7.58 -3.42
N GLU A 32 -15.23 -7.82 -2.98
CA GLU A 32 -14.99 -8.62 -1.77
C GLU A 32 -14.24 -7.85 -0.66
N ASP A 33 -13.29 -6.97 -1.00
CA ASP A 33 -12.52 -6.19 0.00
C ASP A 33 -13.28 -4.99 0.62
N SER A 34 -14.32 -4.47 -0.05
CA SER A 34 -15.06 -3.30 0.43
C SER A 34 -15.87 -3.57 1.71
N ASN A 35 -16.26 -4.82 1.95
CA ASN A 35 -17.24 -5.11 3.00
C ASN A 35 -16.61 -5.13 4.41
N ILE A 36 -15.34 -5.56 4.57
CA ILE A 36 -14.67 -5.57 5.89
C ILE A 36 -14.30 -4.13 6.32
N SER A 37 -13.90 -3.27 5.38
CA SER A 37 -13.62 -1.86 5.65
C SER A 37 -14.85 -1.15 6.25
N ASP A 38 -16.04 -1.40 5.70
CA ASP A 38 -17.30 -0.86 6.21
C ASP A 38 -17.59 -1.28 7.66
N VAL A 39 -17.12 -2.45 8.07
CA VAL A 39 -17.23 -2.94 9.44
C VAL A 39 -16.27 -2.20 10.36
N TYR A 40 -15.02 -1.94 9.93
CA TYR A 40 -14.08 -1.12 10.71
C TYR A 40 -14.58 0.30 10.93
N VAL A 41 -15.19 0.90 9.90
CA VAL A 41 -15.86 2.22 10.02
C VAL A 41 -16.97 2.15 11.06
N ALA A 42 -17.89 1.19 10.94
CA ALA A 42 -18.99 1.04 11.89
C ALA A 42 -18.53 0.79 13.34
N ILE A 43 -17.46 0.01 13.54
CA ILE A 43 -16.85 -0.20 14.86
C ILE A 43 -16.29 1.11 15.43
N THR A 44 -15.62 1.91 14.60
CA THR A 44 -15.05 3.21 15.01
C THR A 44 -16.15 4.21 15.38
N ASP A 45 -17.21 4.28 14.58
CA ASP A 45 -18.37 5.12 14.84
C ASP A 45 -19.11 4.69 16.11
N ALA A 46 -19.24 3.39 16.34
CA ALA A 46 -19.88 2.88 17.56
C ALA A 46 -19.06 3.15 18.81
N LYS A 47 -17.74 2.99 18.77
CA LYS A 47 -16.86 3.37 19.88
C LYS A 47 -17.03 4.85 20.23
N SER A 48 -16.99 5.71 19.21
CA SER A 48 -17.22 7.15 19.38
C SER A 48 -18.60 7.44 19.97
N THR A 49 -19.65 6.76 19.48
CA THR A 49 -21.03 6.90 19.97
C THR A 49 -21.19 6.41 21.41
N ILE A 50 -20.50 5.34 21.80
CA ILE A 50 -20.55 4.77 23.16
C ILE A 50 -19.88 5.71 24.17
N GLU A 51 -18.77 6.32 23.78
CA GLU A 51 -17.98 7.26 24.60
C GLU A 51 -18.65 8.64 24.74
N ASP A 52 -19.45 9.03 23.75
CA ASP A 52 -20.21 10.28 23.78
C ASP A 52 -21.27 10.26 24.89
N LYS A 53 -21.21 11.25 25.79
CA LYS A 53 -22.11 11.40 26.93
C LYS A 53 -23.48 11.95 26.54
N ASP A 54 -23.56 12.63 25.39
CA ASP A 54 -24.80 13.26 24.91
C ASP A 54 -25.65 12.28 24.10
N LYS A 55 -25.10 11.10 23.78
CA LYS A 55 -25.81 10.03 23.06
C LYS A 55 -26.69 9.20 23.98
N SER A 56 -27.91 8.95 23.51
CA SER A 56 -28.87 8.11 24.24
C SER A 56 -28.47 6.63 24.22
N ASP A 57 -28.90 5.86 25.22
CA ASP A 57 -28.72 4.40 25.25
C ASP A 57 -29.31 3.71 24.01
N LYS A 58 -30.35 4.30 23.40
CA LYS A 58 -30.95 3.81 22.16
C LYS A 58 -30.00 3.98 20.98
N GLU A 59 -29.33 5.12 20.86
CA GLU A 59 -28.33 5.37 19.81
C GLU A 59 -27.11 4.44 20.00
N LYS A 60 -26.64 4.27 21.24
CA LYS A 60 -25.52 3.36 21.56
C LYS A 60 -25.86 1.91 21.21
N LYS A 61 -27.06 1.43 21.53
CA LYS A 61 -27.55 0.11 21.12
C LYS A 61 -27.65 -0.02 19.60
N LYS A 62 -28.18 1.00 18.92
CA LYS A 62 -28.31 1.00 17.46
C LYS A 62 -26.94 0.88 16.78
N ALA A 63 -25.92 1.57 17.30
CA ALA A 63 -24.55 1.47 16.76
C ALA A 63 -23.98 0.05 16.88
N VAL A 64 -24.26 -0.65 18.00
CA VAL A 64 -23.87 -2.05 18.18
C VAL A 64 -24.64 -2.99 17.24
N GLU A 65 -25.92 -2.76 17.01
CA GLU A 65 -26.72 -3.54 16.05
C GLU A 65 -26.26 -3.36 14.59
N ASP A 66 -25.85 -2.16 14.20
CA ASP A 66 -25.32 -1.88 12.86
C ASP A 66 -24.04 -2.70 12.58
N ILE A 67 -23.15 -2.80 13.58
CA ILE A 67 -21.95 -3.65 13.49
C ILE A 67 -22.34 -5.11 13.27
N LYS A 68 -23.32 -5.63 14.02
CA LYS A 68 -23.76 -7.03 13.87
C LYS A 68 -24.29 -7.30 12.48
N ALA A 69 -25.14 -6.40 11.95
CA ALA A 69 -25.68 -6.53 10.61
C ALA A 69 -24.55 -6.57 9.57
N LYS A 70 -23.57 -5.65 9.67
CA LYS A 70 -22.43 -5.59 8.76
C LYS A 70 -21.51 -6.80 8.86
N VAL A 71 -21.18 -7.27 10.06
CA VAL A 71 -20.35 -8.48 10.25
C VAL A 71 -21.06 -9.72 9.72
N ASN A 72 -22.38 -9.85 9.92
CA ASN A 72 -23.14 -10.98 9.39
C ASN A 72 -23.23 -10.96 7.85
N ALA A 73 -23.17 -9.79 7.22
CA ALA A 73 -23.13 -9.65 5.77
C ALA A 73 -21.80 -10.13 5.14
N LEU A 74 -20.73 -10.30 5.93
CA LEU A 74 -19.42 -10.74 5.42
C LEU A 74 -19.31 -12.24 5.09
N ASP A 75 -20.34 -13.04 5.33
CA ASP A 75 -20.32 -14.51 5.21
C ASP A 75 -19.04 -15.14 5.81
N ILE A 76 -18.78 -14.82 7.09
CA ILE A 76 -17.57 -15.26 7.79
C ILE A 76 -17.44 -16.80 7.77
N LYS A 77 -16.34 -17.30 7.17
CA LYS A 77 -16.04 -18.73 7.03
C LYS A 77 -15.86 -19.41 8.40
N ASN A 78 -16.18 -20.71 8.51
CA ASN A 78 -16.07 -21.47 9.77
C ASN A 78 -14.63 -22.00 10.06
N ASN A 79 -13.58 -21.29 9.64
CA ASN A 79 -12.20 -21.58 10.04
C ASN A 79 -11.95 -21.16 11.51
N LYS A 80 -10.74 -21.40 12.04
CA LYS A 80 -10.41 -21.10 13.44
C LYS A 80 -10.66 -19.62 13.77
N GLU A 81 -10.20 -18.73 12.90
CA GLU A 81 -10.28 -17.27 13.08
C GLU A 81 -11.72 -16.76 12.87
N GLY A 82 -12.48 -17.33 11.93
CA GLY A 82 -13.87 -16.94 11.70
C GLY A 82 -14.82 -17.42 12.81
N LYS A 83 -14.51 -18.56 13.46
CA LYS A 83 -15.18 -18.97 14.70
C LYS A 83 -14.92 -17.97 15.84
N ASP A 84 -13.70 -17.44 15.92
CA ASP A 84 -13.35 -16.43 16.92
C ASP A 84 -14.12 -15.11 16.67
N VAL A 85 -14.19 -14.62 15.42
CA VAL A 85 -15.03 -13.47 15.04
C VAL A 85 -16.49 -13.69 15.47
N LYS A 86 -17.07 -14.84 15.16
CA LYS A 86 -18.45 -15.18 15.56
C LYS A 86 -18.63 -15.25 17.08
N SER A 87 -17.60 -15.67 17.83
CA SER A 87 -17.62 -15.66 19.28
C SER A 87 -17.62 -14.23 19.83
N LYS A 88 -16.70 -13.38 19.36
CA LYS A 88 -16.61 -11.97 19.81
C LYS A 88 -17.84 -11.16 19.44
N LEU A 89 -18.48 -11.48 18.31
CA LEU A 89 -19.73 -10.84 17.93
C LEU A 89 -20.86 -11.15 18.93
N LYS A 90 -20.94 -12.39 19.43
CA LYS A 90 -21.92 -12.79 20.47
C LYS A 90 -21.63 -12.14 21.83
N ASP A 91 -20.37 -11.89 22.17
CA ASP A 91 -20.02 -11.21 23.41
C ASP A 91 -20.64 -9.79 23.47
N LEU A 92 -20.96 -9.18 22.33
CA LEU A 92 -21.68 -7.91 22.27
C LEU A 92 -23.15 -8.01 22.73
N ASP A 93 -23.80 -9.17 22.61
CA ASP A 93 -25.19 -9.39 23.05
C ASP A 93 -25.33 -9.42 24.57
N HIS A 94 -24.30 -9.92 25.26
CA HIS A 94 -24.33 -10.20 26.69
C HIS A 94 -23.82 -9.05 27.56
N THR A 95 -23.52 -7.90 26.97
CA THR A 95 -22.81 -6.83 27.66
C THR A 95 -23.74 -5.80 28.27
N SER A 96 -23.76 -5.72 29.60
CA SER A 96 -24.64 -4.81 30.36
C SER A 96 -24.03 -3.44 30.67
N SER A 97 -22.75 -3.19 30.39
CA SER A 97 -22.09 -1.91 30.69
C SER A 97 -21.27 -1.34 29.51
N LEU A 98 -21.27 -0.01 29.39
CA LEU A 98 -20.60 0.73 28.30
C LEU A 98 -19.09 0.42 28.21
N ASN A 99 -18.38 0.37 29.36
CA ASN A 99 -16.95 0.04 29.38
C ASN A 99 -16.65 -1.38 28.88
N LYS A 100 -17.54 -2.35 29.15
CA LYS A 100 -17.38 -3.71 28.61
C LYS A 100 -17.68 -3.73 27.11
N GLN A 101 -18.58 -2.88 26.61
CA GLN A 101 -18.86 -2.81 25.17
C GLN A 101 -17.65 -2.31 24.38
N ASN A 102 -16.95 -1.26 24.84
CA ASN A 102 -15.74 -0.78 24.18
C ASN A 102 -14.60 -1.82 24.13
N ASN A 103 -14.43 -2.57 25.21
CA ASN A 103 -13.47 -3.66 25.25
C ASN A 103 -13.85 -4.77 24.24
N ASN A 104 -15.13 -5.17 24.22
CA ASN A 104 -15.60 -6.20 23.30
C ASN A 104 -15.53 -5.76 21.83
N LEU A 105 -15.78 -4.49 21.53
CA LEU A 105 -15.56 -3.93 20.18
C LEU A 105 -14.08 -3.96 19.78
N SER A 106 -13.17 -3.73 20.73
CA SER A 106 -11.73 -3.83 20.48
C SER A 106 -11.29 -5.29 20.25
N GLU A 107 -11.82 -6.23 21.01
CA GLU A 107 -11.58 -7.66 20.80
C GLU A 107 -12.16 -8.16 19.46
N LEU A 108 -13.38 -7.72 19.10
CA LEU A 108 -13.96 -8.00 17.78
C LEU A 108 -13.09 -7.46 16.65
N THR A 109 -12.54 -6.25 16.80
CA THR A 109 -11.60 -5.67 15.82
C THR A 109 -10.37 -6.56 15.64
N LYS A 110 -9.77 -7.04 16.73
CA LYS A 110 -8.60 -7.93 16.67
C LYS A 110 -8.92 -9.25 15.99
N SER A 111 -10.07 -9.87 16.32
CA SER A 111 -10.49 -11.12 15.69
C SER A 111 -10.81 -10.94 14.20
N LEU A 112 -11.40 -9.80 13.80
CA LEU A 112 -11.63 -9.46 12.40
C LEU A 112 -10.31 -9.32 11.62
N ILE A 113 -9.31 -8.63 12.20
CA ILE A 113 -7.97 -8.51 11.60
C ILE A 113 -7.31 -9.90 11.46
N ALA A 114 -7.40 -10.75 12.49
CA ALA A 114 -6.86 -12.10 12.43
C ALA A 114 -7.56 -12.97 11.37
N TYR A 115 -8.88 -12.84 11.25
CA TYR A 115 -9.67 -13.50 10.22
C TYR A 115 -9.30 -13.02 8.82
N GLU A 116 -9.26 -11.70 8.61
CA GLU A 116 -8.84 -11.06 7.36
C GLU A 116 -7.47 -11.60 6.93
N ASN A 117 -6.47 -11.57 7.81
CA ASN A 117 -5.14 -12.12 7.53
C ASN A 117 -5.17 -13.62 7.16
N ALA A 118 -5.99 -14.42 7.85
CA ALA A 118 -6.10 -15.86 7.62
C ALA A 118 -6.85 -16.22 6.32
N VAL A 119 -7.75 -15.36 5.85
CA VAL A 119 -8.45 -15.57 4.56
C VAL A 119 -7.69 -14.95 3.40
N SER A 120 -7.06 -13.79 3.58
CA SER A 120 -6.19 -13.16 2.56
C SER A 120 -4.99 -14.05 2.22
N THR A 121 -4.41 -14.76 3.18
CA THR A 121 -3.27 -15.67 2.94
C THR A 121 -3.62 -16.96 2.19
N LYS A 122 -4.90 -17.37 2.14
CA LYS A 122 -5.31 -18.59 1.43
C LYS A 122 -5.58 -18.38 -0.06
N ASP A 123 -5.91 -17.15 -0.48
CA ASP A 123 -6.23 -16.84 -1.88
C ASP A 123 -5.13 -16.04 -2.61
N VAL A 124 -4.22 -15.41 -1.86
CA VAL A 124 -3.11 -14.63 -2.45
C VAL A 124 -2.25 -15.44 -3.43
N SER A 125 -2.15 -16.77 -3.29
CA SER A 125 -1.37 -17.59 -4.23
C SER A 125 -1.95 -17.56 -5.66
N GLY A 126 -3.28 -17.46 -5.79
CA GLY A 126 -3.98 -17.33 -7.07
C GLY A 126 -3.78 -15.94 -7.66
N GLU A 127 -3.92 -14.90 -6.83
CA GLU A 127 -3.68 -13.50 -7.22
C GLU A 127 -2.23 -13.27 -7.66
N ILE A 128 -1.25 -13.74 -6.88
CA ILE A 128 0.18 -13.69 -7.23
C ILE A 128 0.44 -14.37 -8.56
N LYS A 129 -0.14 -15.56 -8.80
CA LYS A 129 0.03 -16.27 -10.06
C LYS A 129 -0.54 -15.47 -11.23
N THR A 130 -1.72 -14.90 -11.07
CA THR A 130 -2.39 -14.07 -12.08
C THR A 130 -1.58 -12.80 -12.37
N LEU A 131 -1.12 -12.10 -11.33
CA LEU A 131 -0.24 -10.94 -11.44
C LEU A 131 1.02 -11.26 -12.24
N LYS A 132 1.74 -12.35 -11.88
CA LYS A 132 2.93 -12.81 -12.61
C LYS A 132 2.63 -13.04 -14.09
N GLN A 133 1.56 -13.79 -14.40
CA GLN A 133 1.17 -14.08 -15.79
C GLN A 133 0.82 -12.81 -16.59
N GLN A 134 0.08 -11.88 -16.00
CA GLN A 134 -0.31 -10.64 -16.65
C GLN A 134 0.91 -9.75 -16.93
N VAL A 135 1.86 -9.65 -16.00
CA VAL A 135 3.11 -8.90 -16.19
C VAL A 135 4.03 -9.60 -17.20
N ASP A 136 4.19 -10.91 -17.11
CA ASP A 136 4.99 -11.72 -18.04
C ASP A 136 4.50 -11.57 -19.49
N SER A 137 3.18 -11.48 -19.69
CA SER A 137 2.59 -11.28 -21.02
C SER A 137 3.03 -9.97 -21.71
N LYS A 138 3.57 -9.00 -20.95
CA LYS A 138 4.07 -7.73 -21.46
C LYS A 138 5.57 -7.74 -21.79
N ASP A 139 6.33 -8.73 -21.32
CA ASP A 139 7.80 -8.71 -21.34
C ASP A 139 8.38 -8.53 -22.75
N ASN A 140 7.93 -9.33 -23.72
CA ASN A 140 8.37 -9.20 -25.11
C ASN A 140 8.05 -7.82 -25.70
N LYS A 141 6.84 -7.31 -25.44
CA LYS A 141 6.41 -6.00 -25.94
C LYS A 141 7.25 -4.86 -25.36
N VAL A 142 7.56 -4.92 -24.06
CA VAL A 142 8.44 -3.93 -23.42
C VAL A 142 9.83 -3.99 -24.04
N LYS A 143 10.42 -5.17 -24.15
CA LYS A 143 11.76 -5.35 -24.74
C LYS A 143 11.84 -4.83 -26.17
N ASP A 144 10.81 -5.09 -26.99
CA ASP A 144 10.77 -4.62 -28.37
C ASP A 144 10.56 -3.10 -28.46
N ALA A 145 9.69 -2.52 -27.61
CA ALA A 145 9.48 -1.09 -27.54
C ALA A 145 10.73 -0.33 -27.05
N ILE A 146 11.48 -0.89 -26.10
CA ILE A 146 12.78 -0.33 -25.66
C ILE A 146 13.80 -0.36 -26.79
N LYS A 147 13.96 -1.51 -27.48
CA LYS A 147 14.91 -1.65 -28.60
C LYS A 147 14.62 -0.68 -29.74
N SER A 148 13.34 -0.52 -30.08
CA SER A 148 12.88 0.42 -31.11
C SER A 148 12.77 1.86 -30.64
N LYS A 149 13.03 2.13 -29.35
CA LYS A 149 12.85 3.45 -28.70
C LYS A 149 11.44 4.03 -28.90
N ASN A 150 10.43 3.17 -28.97
CA ASN A 150 9.04 3.57 -29.13
C ASN A 150 8.44 4.02 -27.78
N THR A 151 8.64 5.29 -27.45
CA THR A 151 8.19 5.88 -26.17
C THR A 151 6.67 5.86 -26.02
N SER A 152 5.91 6.05 -27.10
CA SER A 152 4.44 5.97 -27.08
C SER A 152 3.93 4.58 -26.70
N GLU A 153 4.52 3.51 -27.26
CA GLU A 153 4.18 2.14 -26.88
C GLU A 153 4.57 1.85 -25.43
N LEU A 154 5.74 2.32 -24.97
CA LEU A 154 6.15 2.17 -23.58
C LEU A 154 5.21 2.88 -22.60
N GLN A 155 4.70 4.06 -22.95
CA GLN A 155 3.69 4.77 -22.15
C GLN A 155 2.37 3.98 -22.08
N SER A 156 1.93 3.41 -23.22
CA SER A 156 0.75 2.55 -23.27
C SER A 156 0.90 1.31 -22.40
N ILE A 157 2.05 0.63 -22.47
CA ILE A 157 2.35 -0.53 -21.64
C ILE A 157 2.39 -0.14 -20.16
N ASN A 158 3.05 0.97 -19.79
CA ASN A 158 3.08 1.48 -18.43
C ASN A 158 1.67 1.72 -17.87
N ASN A 159 0.75 2.28 -18.67
CA ASN A 159 -0.64 2.45 -18.24
C ASN A 159 -1.34 1.11 -18.00
N SER A 160 -1.13 0.12 -18.88
CA SER A 160 -1.65 -1.24 -18.67
C SER A 160 -1.07 -1.90 -17.42
N LEU A 161 0.22 -1.69 -17.13
CA LEU A 161 0.86 -2.21 -15.92
C LEU A 161 0.29 -1.57 -14.65
N ASN A 162 0.00 -0.26 -14.66
CA ASN A 162 -0.66 0.41 -13.53
C ASN A 162 -2.04 -0.18 -13.25
N GLN A 163 -2.82 -0.46 -14.29
CA GLN A 163 -4.15 -1.08 -14.14
C GLN A 163 -4.05 -2.50 -13.57
N ILE A 164 -3.13 -3.32 -14.09
CA ILE A 164 -2.85 -4.65 -13.56
C ILE A 164 -2.45 -4.54 -12.08
N TRP A 165 -1.50 -3.68 -11.75
CA TRP A 165 -1.04 -3.53 -10.39
C TRP A 165 -2.15 -3.08 -9.43
N THR A 166 -2.96 -2.09 -9.82
CA THR A 166 -4.08 -1.59 -9.01
C THR A 166 -5.08 -2.70 -8.66
N SER A 167 -5.35 -3.64 -9.57
CA SER A 167 -6.28 -4.75 -9.28
C SER A 167 -5.72 -5.78 -8.29
N HIS A 168 -4.40 -5.84 -8.12
CA HIS A 168 -3.71 -6.80 -7.24
C HIS A 168 -3.18 -6.17 -5.95
N GLU A 169 -3.21 -4.83 -5.86
CA GLU A 169 -2.54 -4.05 -4.83
C GLU A 169 -2.89 -4.51 -3.42
N THR A 170 -4.19 -4.55 -3.08
CA THR A 170 -4.65 -4.89 -1.73
C THR A 170 -4.21 -6.30 -1.34
N SER A 171 -4.34 -7.27 -2.24
CA SER A 171 -3.94 -8.66 -2.01
C SER A 171 -2.45 -8.78 -1.70
N ILE A 172 -1.59 -8.09 -2.46
CA ILE A 172 -0.14 -8.12 -2.23
C ILE A 172 0.24 -7.34 -0.96
N ARG A 173 -0.38 -6.19 -0.71
CA ARG A 173 -0.15 -5.39 0.51
C ARG A 173 -0.50 -6.17 1.78
N ASN A 174 -1.63 -6.88 1.77
CA ASN A 174 -2.04 -7.71 2.91
C ASN A 174 -1.17 -8.96 3.06
N TYR A 175 -0.56 -9.43 1.97
CA TYR A 175 0.37 -10.57 2.00
C TYR A 175 1.74 -10.21 2.57
N ASP A 176 2.35 -9.13 2.08
CA ASP A 176 3.66 -8.65 2.50
C ASP A 176 3.82 -7.14 2.15
N GLU A 177 3.72 -6.29 3.16
CA GLU A 177 3.83 -4.82 3.03
C GLU A 177 5.19 -4.40 2.42
N GLY A 178 6.27 -5.13 2.72
CA GLY A 178 7.60 -4.85 2.18
C GLY A 178 7.70 -5.14 0.69
N LYS A 179 7.12 -6.27 0.25
CA LYS A 179 7.00 -6.60 -1.18
C LYS A 179 6.12 -5.61 -1.93
N TYR A 180 4.99 -5.23 -1.34
CA TYR A 180 4.12 -4.19 -1.87
C TYR A 180 4.90 -2.89 -2.13
N GLY A 181 5.57 -2.36 -1.11
CA GLY A 181 6.36 -1.12 -1.24
C GLY A 181 7.47 -1.23 -2.28
N GLN A 182 8.12 -2.39 -2.38
CA GLN A 182 9.16 -2.63 -3.40
C GLN A 182 8.60 -2.61 -4.83
N ILE A 183 7.44 -3.24 -5.06
CA ILE A 183 6.83 -3.30 -6.39
C ILE A 183 6.37 -1.92 -6.85
N GLU A 184 5.71 -1.15 -5.98
CA GLU A 184 5.29 0.25 -6.24
C GLU A 184 6.46 1.12 -6.70
N VAL A 185 7.53 1.05 -5.93
CA VAL A 185 8.76 1.78 -6.20
C VAL A 185 9.35 1.41 -7.57
N ASN A 186 9.45 0.12 -7.87
CA ASN A 186 10.03 -0.33 -9.13
C ASN A 186 9.14 0.02 -10.33
N LEU A 187 7.81 -0.05 -10.17
CA LEU A 187 6.85 0.39 -11.18
C LEU A 187 6.99 1.89 -11.46
N MET A 188 7.15 2.69 -10.41
CA MET A 188 7.41 4.13 -10.53
C MET A 188 8.74 4.40 -11.25
N GLN A 189 9.81 3.67 -10.93
CA GLN A 189 11.09 3.82 -11.62
C GLN A 189 10.97 3.50 -13.12
N PHE A 190 10.21 2.46 -13.48
CA PHE A 190 9.92 2.16 -14.88
C PHE A 190 9.18 3.32 -15.55
N ARG A 191 8.14 3.87 -14.90
CA ARG A 191 7.42 5.04 -15.39
C ARG A 191 8.34 6.24 -15.64
N VAL A 192 9.22 6.57 -14.69
CA VAL A 192 10.19 7.66 -14.79
C VAL A 192 11.14 7.43 -15.96
N ALA A 193 11.66 6.20 -16.12
CA ALA A 193 12.56 5.86 -17.22
C ALA A 193 11.88 5.97 -18.60
N VAL A 194 10.59 5.64 -18.69
CA VAL A 194 9.78 5.77 -19.92
C VAL A 194 9.51 7.24 -20.27
N GLN A 195 9.36 8.12 -19.27
CA GLN A 195 9.06 9.55 -19.47
C GLN A 195 10.31 10.43 -19.59
N LYS A 196 11.51 9.87 -19.38
CA LYS A 196 12.76 10.62 -19.40
C LYS A 196 13.07 11.15 -20.80
N GLU A 197 13.41 12.44 -20.87
CA GLU A 197 13.85 13.11 -22.10
C GLU A 197 15.30 13.63 -21.95
N PRO A 198 16.24 13.27 -22.85
CA PRO A 198 16.06 12.32 -23.95
C PRO A 198 15.91 10.87 -23.46
N PHE A 199 15.17 10.06 -24.22
CA PHE A 199 14.93 8.65 -23.86
C PHE A 199 16.23 7.86 -23.67
N ASN A 200 16.32 7.18 -22.52
CA ASN A 200 17.47 6.34 -22.17
C ASN A 200 17.05 4.86 -22.12
N ALA A 201 17.25 4.17 -23.25
CA ALA A 201 16.87 2.76 -23.41
C ALA A 201 17.50 1.84 -22.34
N LYS A 202 18.74 2.10 -21.93
CA LYS A 202 19.42 1.30 -20.90
C LYS A 202 18.77 1.48 -19.53
N LYS A 203 18.38 2.71 -19.17
CA LYS A 203 17.67 2.97 -17.91
C LYS A 203 16.27 2.36 -17.93
N ALA A 204 15.55 2.42 -19.05
CA ALA A 204 14.26 1.75 -19.21
C ALA A 204 14.35 0.22 -19.08
N ASP A 205 15.37 -0.40 -19.69
CA ASP A 205 15.60 -1.85 -19.62
C ASP A 205 15.94 -2.33 -18.20
N ASN A 206 16.82 -1.60 -17.52
CA ASN A 206 17.15 -1.87 -16.12
C ASN A 206 15.92 -1.72 -15.21
N ALA A 207 15.13 -0.66 -15.40
CA ALA A 207 13.93 -0.42 -14.60
C ALA A 207 12.86 -1.50 -14.84
N TRP A 208 12.65 -1.90 -16.10
CA TRP A 208 11.77 -3.01 -16.45
C TRP A 208 12.22 -4.32 -15.80
N THR A 209 13.50 -4.66 -15.94
CA THR A 209 14.06 -5.90 -15.37
C THR A 209 13.91 -5.93 -13.85
N THR A 210 14.14 -4.80 -13.19
CA THR A 210 14.00 -4.67 -11.73
C THR A 210 12.53 -4.83 -11.31
N PHE A 211 11.60 -4.14 -11.97
CA PHE A 211 10.17 -4.28 -11.73
C PHE A 211 9.70 -5.72 -11.94
N LYS A 212 10.02 -6.32 -13.08
CA LYS A 212 9.65 -7.70 -13.39
C LYS A 212 10.21 -8.67 -12.34
N SER A 213 11.47 -8.51 -11.95
CA SER A 213 12.08 -9.36 -10.92
C SER A 213 11.38 -9.25 -9.56
N SER A 214 10.89 -8.06 -9.17
CA SER A 214 10.09 -7.92 -7.96
C SER A 214 8.73 -8.63 -8.04
N ILE A 215 8.11 -8.69 -9.22
CA ILE A 215 6.90 -9.48 -9.47
C ILE A 215 7.22 -10.99 -9.45
N ASP A 216 8.30 -11.41 -10.11
CA ASP A 216 8.71 -12.82 -10.21
C ASP A 216 9.02 -13.44 -8.83
N THR A 217 9.44 -12.62 -7.87
CA THR A 217 9.84 -13.03 -6.51
C THR A 217 8.84 -12.60 -5.42
N VAL A 218 7.64 -12.16 -5.79
CA VAL A 218 6.64 -11.66 -4.84
C VAL A 218 6.16 -12.73 -3.85
N ASP A 219 6.15 -14.00 -4.25
CA ASP A 219 5.82 -15.17 -3.42
C ASP A 219 6.94 -15.62 -2.49
N GLN A 220 8.15 -15.09 -2.69
CA GLN A 220 9.28 -15.38 -1.82
C GLN A 220 9.25 -14.42 -0.64
N LYS A 221 8.70 -14.87 0.50
CA LYS A 221 8.68 -14.12 1.76
C LYS A 221 10.06 -13.52 2.00
N GLN A 222 10.09 -12.21 2.27
CA GLN A 222 11.33 -11.49 2.48
C GLN A 222 12.06 -12.08 3.69
N SER A 223 13.30 -12.55 3.50
CA SER A 223 14.12 -12.99 4.64
C SER A 223 14.36 -11.78 5.55
N ASN A 224 14.09 -11.94 6.85
CA ASN A 224 14.39 -10.93 7.88
C ASN A 224 15.88 -10.53 7.91
N GLU A 225 16.76 -11.26 7.22
CA GLU A 225 18.20 -10.97 7.13
C GLU A 225 18.53 -9.69 6.34
N GLU A 226 17.62 -9.15 5.50
CA GLU A 226 17.88 -7.86 4.83
C GLU A 226 17.53 -6.63 5.67
N SER A 227 16.88 -6.79 6.84
CA SER A 227 16.37 -5.70 7.69
C SER A 227 17.45 -4.76 8.27
N GLY A 228 18.75 -5.07 8.07
CA GLY A 228 19.90 -4.26 8.46
C GLY A 228 20.75 -3.72 7.29
N LYS A 229 20.42 -4.05 6.03
CA LYS A 229 21.26 -3.74 4.86
C LYS A 229 21.39 -2.24 4.59
N TYR A 230 20.33 -1.49 4.87
CA TYR A 230 20.27 -0.05 4.62
C TYR A 230 19.88 0.74 5.88
N LYS A 231 20.45 1.95 5.99
CA LYS A 231 20.18 2.90 7.08
C LYS A 231 19.34 4.06 6.57
N VAL A 232 18.44 4.57 7.42
CA VAL A 232 17.64 5.77 7.11
C VAL A 232 18.52 6.95 6.72
N THR A 233 19.69 7.09 7.35
CA THR A 233 20.66 8.16 7.05
C THR A 233 21.14 8.14 5.59
N GLN A 234 21.20 6.96 4.95
CA GLN A 234 21.58 6.86 3.54
C GLN A 234 20.58 7.53 2.61
N LEU A 235 19.32 7.65 2.98
CA LEU A 235 18.35 8.42 2.20
C LEU A 235 18.70 9.91 2.19
N ASN A 236 19.13 10.47 3.32
CA ASN A 236 19.59 11.85 3.38
C ASN A 236 20.86 12.04 2.54
N ASP A 237 21.80 11.09 2.61
CA ASP A 237 23.01 11.15 1.79
C ASP A 237 22.70 11.18 0.28
N GLU A 238 21.72 10.40 -0.18
CA GLU A 238 21.28 10.42 -1.57
C GLU A 238 20.52 11.72 -1.93
N LEU A 239 19.73 12.29 -1.02
CA LEU A 239 19.09 13.59 -1.24
C LEU A 239 20.13 14.73 -1.34
N ASP A 240 21.14 14.74 -0.46
CA ASP A 240 22.21 15.73 -0.48
C ASP A 240 23.03 15.64 -1.78
N LYS A 241 23.33 14.42 -2.24
CA LYS A 241 23.97 14.21 -3.55
C LYS A 241 23.12 14.71 -4.71
N ALA A 242 21.81 14.52 -4.64
CA ALA A 242 20.87 15.00 -5.66
C ALA A 242 20.82 16.53 -5.68
N ILE A 243 20.70 17.17 -4.52
CA ILE A 243 20.71 18.63 -4.38
C ILE A 243 22.00 19.21 -4.92
N LYS A 244 23.15 18.65 -4.52
CA LYS A 244 24.46 19.09 -5.03
C LYS A 244 24.57 18.90 -6.54
N GLY A 245 24.03 17.79 -7.07
CA GLY A 245 23.96 17.57 -8.51
C GLY A 245 23.16 18.65 -9.24
N ILE A 246 22.06 19.13 -8.65
CA ILE A 246 21.26 20.24 -9.19
C ILE A 246 22.06 21.56 -9.13
N GLU A 247 22.70 21.85 -8.00
CA GLU A 247 23.51 23.07 -7.79
C GLU A 247 24.69 23.14 -8.76
N ASP A 248 25.34 22.00 -9.02
CA ASP A 248 26.48 21.87 -9.93
C ASP A 248 26.06 21.71 -11.41
N ASN A 249 24.75 21.75 -11.70
CA ASN A 249 24.15 21.46 -13.01
C ASN A 249 24.55 20.06 -13.58
N ASN A 250 24.89 19.13 -12.69
CA ASN A 250 25.21 17.74 -12.96
C ASN A 250 23.95 16.86 -12.85
N LEU A 251 23.15 16.88 -13.92
CA LEU A 251 21.89 16.13 -13.98
C LEU A 251 22.08 14.60 -13.92
N THR A 252 23.26 14.09 -14.30
CA THR A 252 23.59 12.66 -14.19
C THR A 252 23.73 12.24 -12.73
N GLN A 253 24.50 13.00 -11.94
CA GLN A 253 24.62 12.76 -10.50
C GLN A 253 23.28 12.87 -9.80
N THR A 254 22.47 13.86 -10.18
CA THR A 254 21.12 14.05 -9.65
C THR A 254 20.25 12.82 -9.89
N ASP A 255 20.22 12.35 -11.13
CA ASP A 255 19.41 11.21 -11.56
C ASP A 255 19.86 9.90 -10.90
N ASP A 256 21.16 9.68 -10.76
CA ASP A 256 21.71 8.48 -10.11
C ASP A 256 21.42 8.48 -8.60
N ALA A 257 21.54 9.62 -7.93
CA ALA A 257 21.24 9.76 -6.51
C ALA A 257 19.74 9.56 -6.21
N LEU A 258 18.85 10.18 -6.99
CA LEU A 258 17.40 9.96 -6.86
C LEU A 258 17.00 8.51 -7.17
N SER A 259 17.63 7.88 -8.16
CA SER A 259 17.41 6.45 -8.45
C SER A 259 17.82 5.58 -7.25
N LYS A 260 18.94 5.91 -6.60
CA LYS A 260 19.42 5.19 -5.42
C LYS A 260 18.53 5.40 -4.21
N PHE A 261 18.06 6.63 -3.99
CA PHE A 261 17.08 6.94 -2.95
C PHE A 261 15.84 6.04 -3.07
N VAL A 262 15.26 6.00 -4.26
CA VAL A 262 14.05 5.21 -4.54
C VAL A 262 14.32 3.72 -4.33
N GLN A 263 15.50 3.20 -4.71
CA GLN A 263 15.89 1.82 -4.44
C GLN A 263 16.00 1.48 -2.94
N VAL A 264 16.45 2.42 -2.12
CA VAL A 264 16.65 2.22 -0.67
C VAL A 264 15.35 2.36 0.11
N TRP A 265 14.41 3.20 -0.36
CA TRP A 265 13.17 3.55 0.34
C TRP A 265 12.40 2.36 0.96
N PRO A 266 12.07 1.28 0.22
CA PRO A 266 11.26 0.17 0.78
C PRO A 266 11.90 -0.54 1.97
N TYR A 267 13.22 -0.50 2.09
CA TYR A 267 13.96 -1.19 3.15
C TYR A 267 14.01 -0.42 4.47
N VAL A 268 13.69 0.88 4.44
CA VAL A 268 13.81 1.76 5.60
C VAL A 268 12.50 2.47 5.94
N GLU A 269 11.49 2.40 5.07
CA GLU A 269 10.16 3.01 5.26
C GLU A 269 9.53 2.65 6.61
N GLY A 270 9.50 1.37 6.99
CA GLY A 270 8.97 0.93 8.29
C GLY A 270 9.70 1.51 9.52
N LYS A 271 10.96 1.96 9.37
CA LYS A 271 11.73 2.65 10.42
C LYS A 271 11.40 4.14 10.51
N ILE A 272 10.89 4.72 9.43
CA ILE A 272 10.52 6.14 9.27
C ILE A 272 9.03 6.35 9.54
N GLN A 273 8.20 5.30 9.42
CA GLN A 273 6.79 5.35 9.79
C GLN A 273 6.64 5.83 11.24
N THR A 274 5.74 6.79 11.44
CA THR A 274 5.32 7.38 12.72
C THR A 274 4.66 6.37 13.67
N LYS A 275 4.65 5.08 13.34
CA LYS A 275 4.23 3.94 14.17
C LYS A 275 5.40 3.21 14.85
N ASN A 276 6.64 3.66 14.67
CA ASN A 276 7.75 3.13 15.44
C ASN A 276 7.66 3.63 16.90
N GLY A 277 7.14 2.79 17.80
CA GLY A 277 6.93 3.13 19.21
C GLY A 277 8.19 3.64 19.93
N SER A 278 9.38 3.26 19.47
CA SER A 278 10.66 3.74 20.01
C SER A 278 10.91 5.24 19.78
N LEU A 279 10.21 5.88 18.84
CA LEU A 279 10.27 7.33 18.63
C LEU A 279 9.40 8.11 19.64
N TYR A 280 8.56 7.42 20.41
CA TYR A 280 7.61 8.01 21.36
C TYR A 280 7.77 7.51 22.80
N THR A 281 8.63 6.53 23.03
CA THR A 281 8.99 6.05 24.37
C THR A 281 10.42 6.44 24.66
N THR A 282 10.58 7.53 25.44
CA THR A 282 11.76 7.73 26.30
C THR A 282 11.44 7.14 27.67
#